data_AF-A0A0V0UK50-F1
#
_entry.id   AF-A0A0V0UK50-F1
#
_cell.length_a   1.000
_cell.length_b   1.000
_cell.length_c   1.000
_cell.angle_alpha   90.00
_cell.angle_beta   90.00
_cell.angle_gamma   90.00
#
_symmetry.space_group_name_H-M   'P 1'
#
loop_
_entity.id
_entity.type
_entity.pdbx_description
1 polymer ?
#
loop_
_entity_poly.entity_id
_entity_poly.type
_entity_poly.pdbx_seq_one_letter_code
_entity_poly.pdbx_strand_id
1 'polypeptide(L)' 'MEDFFVVTGVPPSQQAASARLTVDIAVRRELFPPGSPRDISWDELKRRIDHFRYRPLWLPLH' A
#
# COMPACT_ATOMS: atom_id res chain seq x y z
N MET A 1 11.31 -2.55 -2.75
CA MET A 1 10.01 -3.23 -2.94
C MET A 1 9.73 -3.43 -4.42
N GLU A 2 10.01 -2.45 -5.28
CA GLU A 2 9.98 -2.62 -6.73
C GLU A 2 10.87 -3.76 -7.21
N ASP A 3 12.10 -3.87 -6.70
CA ASP A 3 12.99 -5.00 -6.99
C ASP A 3 12.42 -6.35 -6.56
N PHE A 4 11.63 -6.38 -5.49
CA PHE A 4 10.99 -7.60 -5.01
C PHE A 4 9.95 -8.11 -6.02
N PHE A 5 9.12 -7.22 -6.59
CA PHE A 5 8.13 -7.62 -7.59
C PHE A 5 8.76 -7.94 -8.96
N VAL A 6 9.82 -7.25 -9.33
CA VAL A 6 10.59 -7.54 -10.55
C VAL A 6 11.29 -8.91 -10.45
N VAL A 7 11.90 -9.22 -9.30
CA VAL A 7 12.59 -10.51 -9.09
C VAL A 7 11.62 -11.68 -8.88
N THR A 8 10.47 -11.45 -8.24
CA THR A 8 9.47 -12.50 -7.98
C THR A 8 8.52 -12.76 -9.15
N GLY A 9 8.51 -11.90 -10.17
CA GLY A 9 7.65 -12.05 -11.35
C GLY A 9 6.16 -11.87 -11.07
N VAL A 10 5.79 -11.22 -9.95
CA VAL A 10 4.38 -11.00 -9.59
C VAL A 10 3.72 -10.07 -10.62
N PRO A 11 2.59 -10.49 -11.23
CA PRO A 11 1.86 -9.66 -12.18
C PRO A 11 1.47 -8.29 -11.59
N PRO A 12 1.54 -7.19 -12.35
CA PRO A 12 1.21 -5.85 -11.86
C PRO A 12 -0.14 -5.73 -11.15
N SER A 13 -1.16 -6.47 -11.60
CA SER A 13 -2.49 -6.53 -10.98
C SER A 13 -2.51 -7.15 -9.59
N GLN A 14 -1.49 -7.93 -9.22
CA GLN A 14 -1.37 -8.62 -7.93
C GLN A 14 -0.29 -8.02 -7.02
N GLN A 15 0.50 -7.06 -7.52
CA GLN A 15 1.56 -6.42 -6.74
C GLN A 15 1.01 -5.68 -5.53
N ALA A 16 -0.12 -4.98 -5.68
CA ALA A 16 -0.73 -4.25 -4.57
C ALA A 16 -1.23 -5.19 -3.46
N ALA A 17 -1.83 -6.33 -3.84
CA ALA A 17 -2.27 -7.34 -2.89
C ALA A 17 -1.08 -8.00 -2.15
N SER A 18 0.01 -8.28 -2.86
CA SER A 18 1.23 -8.85 -2.29
C SER A 18 1.96 -7.87 -1.37
N ALA A 19 2.06 -6.60 -1.78
CA ALA A 19 2.64 -5.53 -0.96
C ALA A 19 1.87 -5.39 0.36
N ARG A 20 0.54 -5.40 0.28
CA ARG A 20 -0.36 -5.33 1.43
C ARG A 20 -0.17 -6.49 2.42
N LEU A 21 0.16 -7.69 1.94
CA LEU A 21 0.47 -8.84 2.79
C LEU A 21 1.82 -8.69 3.52
N THR A 22 2.76 -7.96 2.92
CA THR A 22 4.13 -7.79 3.43
C THR A 22 4.24 -6.66 4.47
N VAL A 23 3.32 -5.69 4.45
CA VAL A 23 3.32 -4.57 5.42
C VAL A 23 2.61 -4.94 6.73
N ASP A 24 3.08 -4.33 7.83
CA ASP A 24 2.52 -4.46 9.19
C ASP A 24 1.01 -4.14 9.24
N ILE A 25 0.29 -4.68 10.23
CA ILE A 25 -1.16 -4.52 10.38
C ILE A 25 -1.58 -3.06 10.55
N ALA A 26 -0.80 -2.23 11.26
CA ALA A 26 -1.11 -0.81 11.42
C ALA A 26 -0.95 -0.07 10.09
N VAL A 27 0.15 -0.30 9.39
CA VAL A 27 0.44 0.26 8.06
C VAL A 27 -0.61 -0.19 7.04
N ARG A 28 -1.03 -1.47 7.09
CA ARG A 28 -2.08 -2.02 6.23
C ARG A 28 -3.41 -1.29 6.41
N ARG A 29 -3.81 -0.96 7.63
CA ARG A 29 -5.07 -0.26 7.92
C ARG A 29 -5.06 1.17 7.40
N GLU A 30 -3.91 1.82 7.40
CA GLU A 30 -3.76 3.18 6.90
C GLU A 30 -3.69 3.24 5.37
N LEU A 31 -2.98 2.29 4.74
CA LEU A 31 -2.92 2.16 3.28
C LEU A 31 -4.21 1.60 2.67
N PHE A 32 -4.95 0.79 3.42
CA PHE A 32 -6.19 0.15 2.99
C PHE A 32 -7.27 0.29 4.08
N PRO A 33 -7.85 1.49 4.22
CA PRO A 33 -8.90 1.73 5.19
C PRO A 33 -10.14 0.88 4.90
N PRO A 34 -11.00 0.64 5.92
CA PRO A 34 -12.24 -0.10 5.74
C PRO A 34 -13.09 0.52 4.62
N GLY A 35 -13.51 -0.30 3.65
CA GLY A 35 -14.24 0.16 2.46
C GLY A 35 -13.36 0.51 1.25
N SER A 36 -12.04 0.53 1.39
CA SER A 36 -11.13 0.70 0.26
C SER A 36 -11.08 -0.57 -0.62
N PRO A 37 -11.02 -0.45 -1.96
CA PRO A 37 -10.81 -1.57 -2.86
C PRO A 37 -9.58 -2.38 -2.46
N ARG A 38 -9.70 -3.71 -2.50
CA ARG A 38 -8.61 -4.61 -2.11
C ARG A 38 -7.56 -4.76 -3.22
N ASP A 39 -7.96 -4.47 -4.44
CA ASP A 39 -7.27 -4.55 -5.72
C ASP A 39 -7.09 -3.13 -6.29
N ILE A 40 -6.18 -2.37 -5.68
CA ILE A 40 -5.78 -1.07 -6.23
C ILE A 40 -4.61 -1.26 -7.21
N SER A 41 -4.48 -0.36 -8.18
CA SER A 41 -3.33 -0.37 -9.09
C SER A 41 -2.03 -0.07 -8.35
N TRP A 42 -0.91 -0.45 -8.97
CA TRP A 42 0.43 -0.16 -8.43
C TRP A 42 0.68 1.34 -8.23
N ASP A 43 0.24 2.18 -9.18
CA ASP A 43 0.38 3.64 -9.07
C ASP A 43 -0.41 4.23 -7.90
N GLU A 44 -1.62 3.73 -7.67
CA GLU A 44 -2.45 4.15 -6.53
C GLU A 44 -1.81 3.69 -5.20
N LEU A 45 -1.23 2.49 -5.15
CA LEU A 45 -0.48 2.05 -3.98
C LEU A 45 0.74 2.94 -3.71
N LYS A 46 1.53 3.29 -4.75
CA LYS A 46 2.66 4.21 -4.63
C LYS A 46 2.22 5.56 -4.07
N ARG A 47 1.12 6.11 -4.57
CA ARG A 47 0.56 7.38 -4.09
C ARG A 47 0.20 7.34 -2.61
N ARG A 48 -0.39 6.23 -2.13
CA ARG A 48 -0.73 6.05 -0.72
C ARG A 48 0.50 5.86 0.16
N ILE A 49 1.52 5.16 -0.32
CA ILE A 49 2.80 5.02 0.38
C ILE A 49 3.48 6.38 0.50
N ASP A 50 3.49 7.19 -0.56
CA ASP A 50 4.05 8.53 -0.55
C ASP A 50 3.30 9.42 0.45
N HIS A 51 1.97 9.43 0.38
CA HIS A 51 1.14 10.14 1.34
C HIS A 51 1.35 9.66 2.79
N PHE A 52 1.46 8.36 3.02
CA PHE A 52 1.77 7.78 4.34
C PHE A 52 3.16 8.22 4.84
N ARG A 53 4.17 8.20 3.97
CA ARG A 53 5.56 8.58 4.29
C ARG A 53 5.69 10.06 4.67
N TYR A 54 4.83 10.92 4.13
CA TYR A 54 4.80 12.35 4.44
C TYR A 54 3.64 12.77 5.34
N ARG A 55 2.89 11.81 5.91
CA ARG A 55 1.77 12.13 6.79
C ARG A 55 2.29 12.67 8.12
N PRO A 56 1.96 13.91 8.52
CA PRO A 56 2.32 14.41 9.84
C PRO A 56 1.50 13.65 10.88
N LEU A 57 2.16 13.03 11.86
CA LEU A 57 1.55 12.26 12.97
C LEU A 57 0.64 13.09 13.89
N TRP A 58 0.41 14.38 13.60
CA TRP A 58 -0.38 15.32 14.39
C TRP A 58 -1.80 15.56 13.87
N LEU A 59 -2.19 14.97 12.73
CA LEU A 59 -3.57 15.08 12.23
C LEU A 59 -4.45 13.98 12.84
N PRO A 60 -5.50 14.32 13.62
CA PRO A 60 -6.44 13.34 14.12
C PRO A 60 -7.15 12.65 12.96
N LEU A 61 -7.42 11.35 13.13
CA LEU A 61 -8.36 10.63 12.28
C LEU A 61 -9.76 11.18 12.60
N HIS A 62 -10.33 11.98 11.70
CA HIS A 62 -11.74 12.39 11.74
C HIS A 62 -12.61 11.40 10.99
#